data_AF-A0A356S5S5-F1
#
_entry.id   AF-A0A356S5S5-F1
#
_cell.length_a   1.000
_cell.length_b   1.000
_cell.length_c   1.000
_cell.angle_alpha   90.00
_cell.angle_beta   90.00
_cell.angle_gamma   90.00
#
_symmetry.space_group_name_H-M   'P 1'
#
loop_
_entity.id
_entity.type
_entity.pdbx_description
1 polymer ?
#
loop_
_entity_poly.entity_id
_entity_poly.type
_entity_poly.pdbx_seq_one_letter_code
_entity_poly.pdbx_strand_id
1 'polypeptide(L)' 'DKSTFRTKSVCVLNAGSAIVSGTNTRSRADGSIMSVGGVSYMLGTTSEGWRIFSFASHPPDKLLDCADG' A
#
# COMPACT_ATOMS: atom_id res chain seq x y z
N ASP A 1 9.27 11.15 13.59
CA ASP A 1 8.09 10.89 12.74
C ASP A 1 7.89 9.40 12.54
N LYS A 2 6.64 8.97 12.36
CA LYS A 2 6.26 7.58 12.08
C LYS A 2 5.39 7.55 10.83
N SER A 3 5.59 6.57 9.96
CA SER A 3 4.64 6.22 8.89
C SER A 3 3.97 4.90 9.23
N THR A 4 2.66 4.82 9.11
CA THR A 4 1.91 3.58 9.31
C THR A 4 1.05 3.31 8.08
N PHE A 5 1.29 2.15 7.47
CA PHE A 5 0.47 1.68 6.35
C PHE A 5 -0.78 0.97 6.88
N ARG A 6 -1.94 1.30 6.31
CA ARG A 6 -3.21 0.61 6.55
C ARG A 6 -3.71 0.04 5.23
N THR A 7 -3.66 -1.28 5.11
CA THR A 7 -4.17 -2.02 3.97
C THR A 7 -5.67 -1.81 3.80
N LYS A 8 -6.10 -1.71 2.54
CA LYS A 8 -7.51 -1.61 2.14
C LYS A 8 -7.91 -2.75 1.21
N SER A 9 -7.06 -3.06 0.25
CA SER A 9 -7.25 -4.16 -0.69
C SER A 9 -5.94 -4.91 -0.92
N VAL A 10 -6.08 -6.19 -1.26
CA VAL A 10 -4.98 -7.07 -1.69
C VAL A 10 -5.46 -7.82 -2.92
N CYS A 11 -4.97 -7.42 -4.08
CA CYS A 11 -5.34 -8.02 -5.36
C CYS A 11 -4.25 -8.97 -5.80
N VAL A 12 -4.48 -10.27 -5.63
CA VAL A 12 -3.56 -11.31 -6.07
C VAL A 12 -3.73 -11.48 -7.58
N LEU A 13 -2.68 -11.19 -8.35
CA LEU A 13 -2.71 -11.28 -9.81
C LEU A 13 -2.37 -12.71 -10.27
N ASN A 14 -1.43 -13.36 -9.57
CA ASN A 14 -1.06 -14.77 -9.71
C ASN A 14 -0.25 -15.20 -8.48
N ALA A 15 0.27 -16.43 -8.49
CA ALA A 15 1.04 -17.00 -7.38
C ALA A 15 2.30 -16.19 -6.97
N GLY A 16 2.85 -15.38 -7.88
CA GLY A 16 4.08 -14.63 -7.65
C GLY A 16 3.94 -13.11 -7.69
N SER A 17 2.72 -12.57 -7.83
CA SER A 17 2.50 -11.12 -7.93
C SER A 17 1.16 -10.67 -7.34
N ALA A 18 1.18 -9.50 -6.73
CA ALA A 18 0.00 -8.89 -6.12
C ALA A 18 0.09 -7.36 -6.13
N ILE A 19 -1.05 -6.69 -6.05
CA ILE A 19 -1.14 -5.26 -5.75
C ILE A 19 -1.76 -5.12 -4.36
N VAL A 20 -1.12 -4.33 -3.49
CA VAL A 20 -1.68 -3.97 -2.19
C VAL A 20 -1.97 -2.47 -2.21
N SER A 21 -3.22 -2.08 -2.04
CA SER A 21 -3.62 -0.67 -1.96
C SER A 21 -4.05 -0.32 -0.54
N GLY A 22 -3.74 0.91 -0.12
CA GLY A 22 -4.03 1.37 1.22
C GLY A 22 -3.62 2.82 1.46
N THR A 23 -3.59 3.22 2.71
CA THR A 23 -3.20 4.57 3.11
C THR A 23 -1.96 4.56 3.98
N ASN A 24 -1.04 5.49 3.75
CA ASN A 24 0.04 5.81 4.68
C ASN A 24 -0.36 7.04 5.51
N THR A 25 -0.43 6.86 6.83
CA THR A 25 -0.58 7.95 7.79
C THR A 25 0.77 8.31 8.35
N ARG A 26 1.20 9.57 8.15
CA ARG A 26 2.41 10.10 8.76
C ARG A 26 2.05 10.89 10.01
N SER A 27 2.69 10.58 11.12
CA SER A 27 2.50 11.24 12.41
C SER A 27 3.81 11.82 12.94
N ARG A 28 3.71 12.93 13.67
CA ARG A 28 4.82 13.51 14.44
C ARG A 28 5.14 12.65 15.66
N ALA A 29 6.22 12.98 16.35
CA ALA A 29 6.62 12.32 17.60
C ALA A 29 5.57 12.45 18.71
N ASP A 30 4.80 13.54 18.72
CA ASP A 30 3.70 13.78 19.66
C ASP A 30 2.39 13.04 19.30
N GLY A 31 2.39 12.28 18.20
CA GLY A 31 1.22 11.54 17.72
C GLY A 31 0.28 12.34 16.80
N SER A 32 0.44 13.66 16.68
CA SER A 32 -0.37 14.47 15.75
C SER A 32 -0.16 14.03 14.30
N ILE A 33 -1.25 14.02 13.53
CA ILE A 33 -1.21 13.62 12.11
C ILE A 33 -0.59 14.76 11.30
N MET A 34 0.39 14.39 10.46
CA MET A 34 1.00 15.29 9.49
C MET A 34 0.29 15.20 8.14
N SER A 35 0.02 13.97 7.68
CA SER A 35 -0.63 13.72 6.40
C SER A 35 -1.21 12.30 6.34
N VAL A 36 -2.19 12.13 5.46
CA VAL A 36 -2.72 10.84 5.04
C VAL A 36 -2.69 10.81 3.51
N GLY A 37 -1.98 9.85 2.93
CA GLY A 37 -1.90 9.66 1.48
C GLY A 37 -2.28 8.25 1.08
N GLY A 38 -2.91 8.10 -0.09
CA GLY A 38 -3.11 6.80 -0.70
C GLY A 38 -1.82 6.29 -1.33
N VAL A 39 -1.60 4.98 -1.26
CA VAL A 39 -0.50 4.30 -1.94
C VAL A 39 -0.94 2.94 -2.42
N SER A 40 -0.48 2.57 -3.61
CA SER A 40 -0.59 1.22 -4.14
C SER A 40 0.80 0.65 -4.37
N TYR A 41 1.08 -0.52 -3.81
CA TYR A 41 2.33 -1.25 -3.95
C TYR A 41 2.14 -2.40 -4.92
N MET A 42 3.03 -2.50 -5.91
CA MET A 42 3.18 -3.70 -6.73
C MET A 42 4.20 -4.60 -6.07
N LEU A 43 3.77 -5.80 -5.72
CA LEU A 43 4.61 -6.82 -5.11
C LEU A 43 4.87 -7.97 -6.07
N GLY A 44 6.02 -8.60 -5.89
CA GLY A 44 6.23 -9.94 -6.38
C GLY A 44 7.19 -10.75 -5.51
N THR A 45 7.18 -12.04 -5.72
CA THR A 45 7.98 -13.00 -4.95
C THR A 45 9.39 -13.11 -5.51
N THR A 46 10.38 -13.07 -4.63
CA THR A 46 11.75 -13.50 -4.89
C THR A 46 12.08 -14.74 -4.05
N SER A 47 13.30 -15.28 -4.19
CA SER A 47 13.81 -16.34 -3.32
C SER A 47 13.83 -15.97 -1.83
N GLU A 48 13.76 -14.67 -1.50
CA GLU A 48 13.76 -14.13 -0.14
C GLU A 48 12.35 -13.74 0.33
N GLY A 49 11.32 -14.06 -0.45
CA GLY A 49 9.91 -13.73 -0.16
C GLY A 49 9.38 -12.55 -0.94
N TRP A 50 8.27 -11.97 -0.48
CA TRP A 50 7.61 -10.86 -1.16
C TRP A 50 8.40 -9.55 -1.04
N ARG A 51 8.59 -8.87 -2.17
CA ARG A 51 9.25 -7.57 -2.27
C ARG A 51 8.35 -6.57 -2.97
N ILE A 52 8.47 -5.29 -2.61
CA ILE A 52 7.85 -4.18 -3.34
C ILE A 52 8.76 -3.86 -4.53
N PHE A 53 8.25 -4.00 -5.75
CA PHE A 53 8.99 -3.63 -6.95
C PHE A 53 8.71 -2.20 -7.40
N SER A 54 7.49 -1.72 -7.15
CA SER A 54 7.08 -0.36 -7.53
C SER A 54 5.94 0.12 -6.64
N PHE A 55 5.75 1.43 -6.60
CA PHE A 55 4.65 2.06 -5.88
C PHE A 55 4.11 3.26 -6.65
N ALA A 56 2.84 3.56 -6.43
CA ALA A 56 2.20 4.77 -6.91
C ALA A 56 1.50 5.47 -5.75
N SER A 57 1.85 6.73 -5.51
CA SER A 57 1.15 7.60 -4.55
C SER A 57 -0.04 8.26 -5.23
N HIS A 58 -1.13 8.43 -4.50
CA HIS A 58 -2.36 9.03 -5.02
C HIS A 58 -3.19 9.63 -3.87
N PRO A 59 -4.26 10.39 -4.17
CA PRO A 59 -5.21 10.83 -3.15
C PRO A 59 -5.80 9.66 -2.33
N PRO A 60 -6.10 9.86 -1.04
CA PRO A 60 -6.55 8.79 -0.14
C PRO A 60 -7.94 8.24 -0.46
N ASP A 61 -8.72 8.94 -1.29
CA ASP A 61 -10.04 8.55 -1.79
C ASP A 61 -10.00 7.82 -3.14
N LYS A 62 -8.81 7.66 -3.73
CA LYS A 62 -8.58 6.97 -5.01
C LYS A 62 -7.83 5.64 -4.81
N LEU A 63 -8.31 4.85 -3.86
CA LEU A 63 -7.73 3.53 -3.59
C LEU A 63 -8.11 2.55 -4.70
N LEU A 64 -7.17 1.69 -5.06
CA LEU A 64 -7.43 0.60 -5.99
C LEU A 64 -8.22 -0.48 -5.25
N ASP A 65 -9.29 -0.95 -5.85
CA ASP A 65 -10.03 -2.13 -5.39
C ASP A 65 -9.85 -3.26 -6.40
N CYS A 66 -9.94 -4.49 -5.93
CA CYS A 66 -9.87 -5.64 -6.81
C CYS A 66 -11.22 -5.75 -7.52
N ALA A 67 -11.23 -5.74 -8.85
CA ALA A 67 -12.44 -6.11 -9.57
C ALA A 67 -12.81 -7.54 -9.15
N ASP A 68 -14.05 -7.74 -8.71
CA ASP A 68 -14.60 -9.08 -8.60
C ASP A 68 -14.50 -9.72 -9.99
N GLY A 69 -13.81 -10.86 -10.07
CA GLY A 69 -13.72 -11.65 -11.29
C GLY A 69 -15.07 -12.21 -11.70
#